data_AF-A0A7M6DRP4-F1
#
_entry.id   AF-A0A7M6DRP4-F1
#
_cell.length_a   1.000
_cell.length_b   1.000
_cell.length_c   1.000
_cell.angle_alpha   90.00
_cell.angle_beta   90.00
_cell.angle_gamma   90.00
#
_symmetry.space_group_name_H-M   'P 1'
#
loop_
_entity.id
_entity.type
_entity.pdbx_description
1 polymer ?
#
loop_
_entity_poly.entity_id
_entity_poly.type
_entity_poly.pdbx_seq_one_letter_code
_entity_poly.pdbx_strand_id
1 'polypeptide(L)'
;VCSSAANFNQYDEYGFQPNFPFKLNGSPPKNKDSISELELVKLFDVDITIETLKLGRVLSTQGTNKIGNYEVQYEYKPAIHAHYQKFYERLQVIAKENDEKNAKRRFAYPWLSPKVVPNSISI
;
A
#
# COMPACT_ATOMS: atom_id res chain seq x y z
N VAL A 1 -3.83 1.06 -10.06
CA VAL A 1 -3.44 -0.34 -9.76
C VAL A 1 -1.99 -0.45 -9.31
N CYS A 2 -0.98 -0.18 -10.16
CA CYS A 2 0.43 -0.33 -9.76
C CYS A 2 0.83 0.55 -8.57
N SER A 3 0.44 1.83 -8.59
CA SER A 3 0.69 2.74 -7.46
C SER A 3 0.04 2.24 -6.16
N SER A 4 -1.20 1.74 -6.20
CA SER A 4 -1.89 1.18 -5.02
C SER A 4 -1.15 0.00 -4.38
N ALA A 5 -0.57 -0.86 -5.21
CA ALA A 5 0.18 -2.02 -4.73
C ALA A 5 1.50 -1.65 -4.01
N ALA A 6 2.04 -0.48 -4.29
CA ALA A 6 3.33 -0.01 -3.76
C ALA A 6 3.23 1.14 -2.73
N ASN A 7 2.09 1.85 -2.67
CA ASN A 7 1.90 3.00 -1.77
C ASN A 7 1.10 2.66 -0.50
N PHE A 8 -0.02 1.95 -0.62
CA PHE A 8 -0.94 1.86 0.51
C PHE A 8 -0.53 0.87 1.60
N ASN A 9 0.42 -0.01 1.30
CA ASN A 9 1.04 -0.88 2.29
C ASN A 9 2.29 -0.26 2.94
N GLN A 10 2.71 0.95 2.56
CA GLN A 10 3.94 1.55 3.08
C GLN A 10 3.89 1.71 4.60
N TYR A 11 2.77 2.15 5.16
CA TYR A 11 2.66 2.25 6.62
C TYR A 11 2.66 0.88 7.32
N ASP A 12 2.11 -0.16 6.70
CA ASP A 12 2.11 -1.50 7.29
C ASP A 12 3.51 -2.12 7.29
N GLU A 13 4.30 -1.87 6.25
CA GLU A 13 5.67 -2.40 6.13
C GLU A 13 6.69 -1.55 6.91
N TYR A 14 6.61 -0.21 6.79
CA TYR A 14 7.54 0.74 7.40
C TYR A 14 7.13 1.13 8.83
N GLY A 15 5.90 0.77 9.24
CA GLY A 15 5.36 1.01 10.58
C GLY A 15 6.18 0.35 11.69
N PHE A 16 6.92 -0.70 11.36
CA PHE A 16 7.84 -1.39 12.25
C PHE A 16 9.27 -1.31 11.71
N GLN A 17 10.03 -0.30 12.16
CA GLN A 17 11.36 0.01 11.64
C GLN A 17 12.36 -1.16 11.62
N PRO A 18 12.38 -2.09 12.59
CA PRO A 18 13.29 -3.24 12.49
C PRO A 18 13.04 -4.14 11.28
N ASN A 19 11.82 -4.18 10.74
CA ASN A 19 11.49 -4.93 9.52
C ASN A 19 11.98 -4.21 8.26
N PHE A 20 11.89 -2.88 8.23
CA PHE A 20 12.30 -2.08 7.08
C PHE A 20 12.90 -0.73 7.50
N PRO A 21 14.16 -0.71 7.97
CA PRO A 21 14.79 0.51 8.45
C PRO A 21 15.07 1.44 7.28
N PHE A 22 14.62 2.70 7.38
CA PHE A 22 14.96 3.70 6.36
C PHE A 22 16.45 4.04 6.37
N LYS A 23 17.04 4.07 7.56
CA LYS A 23 18.47 4.34 7.76
C LYS A 23 18.97 3.60 9.00
N LEU A 24 20.16 3.03 8.88
CA LEU A 24 20.96 2.56 10.02
C LEU A 24 22.27 3.34 10.05
N ASN A 25 22.68 3.79 11.22
CA ASN A 25 23.97 4.42 11.44
C ASN A 25 25.08 3.36 11.55
N GLY A 26 26.30 3.70 11.17
CA GLY A 26 27.47 2.81 11.25
C GLY A 26 27.80 2.09 9.94
N SER A 27 28.69 1.09 10.02
CA SER A 27 29.11 0.28 8.88
C SER A 27 28.57 -1.15 8.99
N PRO A 28 28.31 -1.83 7.86
CA PRO A 28 28.01 -3.25 7.88
C PRO A 28 29.10 -4.06 8.62
N PRO A 29 28.72 -5.09 9.38
CA PRO A 29 29.68 -5.94 10.07
C PRO A 29 30.61 -6.63 9.06
N LYS A 30 31.90 -6.72 9.40
CA LYS A 30 32.94 -7.31 8.54
C LYS A 30 33.28 -8.76 8.91
N ASN A 31 32.72 -9.25 10.01
CA ASN A 31 32.94 -10.60 10.52
C ASN A 31 31.62 -11.15 11.10
N LYS A 32 31.68 -12.36 11.65
CA LYS A 32 30.50 -13.07 12.20
C LYS A 32 30.40 -12.98 13.72
N ASP A 33 31.12 -12.04 14.34
CA ASP A 33 31.08 -11.87 15.78
C ASP A 33 29.68 -11.43 16.19
N SER A 34 29.21 -11.89 17.36
CA SER A 34 27.89 -11.53 17.84
C SER A 34 27.82 -10.05 18.19
N ILE A 35 26.80 -9.36 17.70
CA ILE A 35 26.44 -8.01 18.11
C ILE A 35 25.36 -8.11 19.18
N SER A 36 25.48 -7.32 20.25
CA SER A 36 24.45 -7.30 21.31
C SER A 36 23.18 -6.58 20.84
N GLU A 37 22.03 -6.91 21.43
CA GLU A 37 20.77 -6.22 21.13
C GLU A 37 20.86 -4.71 21.38
N LEU A 38 21.57 -4.31 22.44
CA LEU A 38 21.80 -2.90 22.77
C LEU A 38 22.58 -2.18 21.66
N GLU A 39 23.57 -2.85 21.06
CA GLU A 39 24.33 -2.28 19.94
C GLU A 39 23.48 -2.19 18.67
N LEU A 40 22.61 -3.16 18.41
CA LEU A 40 21.65 -3.09 17.30
C LEU A 40 20.68 -1.91 17.45
N VAL A 41 20.13 -1.71 18.65
CA VAL A 41 19.21 -0.58 18.92
C VAL A 41 19.91 0.76 18.70
N LYS A 42 21.20 0.89 19.05
CA LYS A 42 21.99 2.11 18.83
C LYS A 42 22.20 2.47 17.36
N LEU A 43 21.99 1.54 16.42
CA LEU A 43 22.07 1.83 14.98
C LEU A 43 20.88 2.69 14.51
N PHE A 44 19.76 2.66 15.23
CA PHE A 44 18.57 3.42 14.89
C PHE A 44 18.65 4.86 15.42
N ASP A 45 18.26 5.80 14.57
CA ASP A 45 18.04 7.18 14.95
C ASP A 45 16.54 7.38 15.23
N VAL A 46 16.23 7.92 16.41
CA VAL A 46 14.85 8.07 16.88
C VAL A 46 14.09 9.11 16.06
N ASP A 47 14.73 10.21 15.69
CA ASP A 47 14.09 11.29 14.95
C ASP A 47 13.78 10.83 13.52
N ILE A 48 14.75 10.20 12.85
CA ILE A 48 14.55 9.62 11.51
C ILE A 48 13.49 8.53 11.52
N THR A 49 13.45 7.71 12.58
CA THR A 49 12.42 6.68 12.76
C THR A 49 11.03 7.33 12.81
N ILE A 50 10.84 8.34 13.64
CA ILE A 50 9.55 9.03 13.78
C ILE A 50 9.15 9.72 12.47
N GLU A 51 10.09 10.37 11.78
CA GLU A 51 9.82 11.01 10.49
C GLU A 51 9.40 10.00 9.41
N THR A 52 10.09 8.86 9.34
CA THR A 52 9.76 7.78 8.39
C THR A 52 8.35 7.23 8.65
N LEU A 53 8.00 7.03 9.92
CA LEU A 53 6.65 6.58 10.31
C LEU A 53 5.57 7.58 9.91
N LYS A 54 5.82 8.88 10.11
CA LYS A 54 4.90 9.95 9.67
C LYS A 54 4.78 9.97 8.16
N LEU A 55 5.89 9.88 7.43
CA LEU A 55 5.91 9.85 5.97
C LEU A 55 5.11 8.68 5.42
N GLY A 56 5.39 7.45 5.88
CA GLY A 56 4.66 6.25 5.47
C GLY A 56 3.15 6.39 5.73
N ARG A 57 2.77 6.95 6.89
CA ARG A 57 1.35 7.19 7.21
C ARG A 57 0.68 8.14 6.24
N VAL A 58 1.35 9.24 5.87
CA VAL A 58 0.82 10.25 4.95
C VAL A 58 0.70 9.67 3.54
N LEU A 59 1.74 8.99 3.05
CA LEU A 59 1.76 8.40 1.71
C LEU A 59 0.80 7.22 1.53
N SER A 60 0.42 6.55 2.63
CA SER A 60 -0.59 5.49 2.60
C SER A 60 -2.04 5.99 2.73
N THR A 61 -2.28 7.30 2.82
CA THR A 61 -3.65 7.85 2.82
C THR A 61 -4.32 7.66 1.46
N GLN A 62 -5.66 7.56 1.44
CA GLN A 62 -6.44 7.48 0.19
C GLN A 62 -7.28 8.74 0.08
N GLY A 63 -6.96 9.60 -0.89
CA GLY A 63 -7.63 10.89 -1.08
C GLY A 63 -8.67 10.94 -2.20
N THR A 64 -8.78 9.89 -3.03
CA THR A 64 -9.60 9.94 -4.25
C THR A 64 -10.54 8.77 -4.40
N ASN A 65 -11.49 8.95 -5.30
CA ASN A 65 -12.46 7.93 -5.65
C ASN A 65 -11.79 6.68 -6.22
N LYS A 66 -12.28 5.53 -5.75
CA LYS A 66 -11.90 4.20 -6.22
C LYS A 66 -12.20 4.00 -7.71
N ILE A 67 -11.52 3.02 -8.29
CA ILE A 67 -11.63 2.65 -9.68
C ILE A 67 -13.07 2.36 -10.06
N GLY A 68 -13.54 3.01 -11.12
CA GLY A 68 -14.92 2.89 -11.59
C GLY A 68 -15.94 3.78 -10.86
N ASN A 69 -15.54 4.53 -9.84
CA ASN A 69 -16.34 5.62 -9.30
C ASN A 69 -15.86 6.95 -9.89
N TYR A 70 -16.39 7.34 -11.04
CA TYR A 70 -16.04 8.59 -11.71
C TYR A 70 -17.01 9.70 -11.30
N GLU A 71 -16.48 10.86 -10.87
CA GLU A 71 -17.31 12.02 -10.52
C GLU A 71 -18.02 12.62 -11.73
N VAL A 72 -17.34 12.60 -12.87
CA VAL A 72 -17.87 13.10 -14.14
C VAL A 72 -17.67 12.03 -15.19
N GLN A 73 -18.77 11.59 -15.78
CA GLN A 73 -18.75 10.79 -17.00
C GLN A 73 -18.78 11.75 -18.19
N TYR A 74 -17.78 11.70 -19.06
CA TYR A 74 -17.70 12.58 -20.23
C TYR A 74 -18.34 11.96 -21.49
N GLU A 75 -18.52 10.63 -21.52
CA GLU A 75 -19.06 9.92 -22.66
C GLU A 75 -20.40 9.23 -22.35
N TYR A 76 -21.44 9.60 -23.11
CA TYR A 76 -22.82 9.11 -22.91
C TYR A 76 -23.39 8.35 -24.11
N LYS A 77 -22.56 8.04 -25.12
CA LYS A 77 -23.03 7.25 -26.26
C LYS A 77 -23.50 5.87 -25.75
N PRO A 78 -24.69 5.37 -26.17
CA PRO A 78 -25.25 4.12 -25.64
C PRO A 78 -24.29 2.92 -25.73
N ALA A 79 -23.52 2.82 -26.83
CA ALA A 79 -22.50 1.79 -26.99
C ALA A 79 -21.41 1.85 -25.91
N ILE A 80 -20.96 3.04 -25.54
CA ILE A 80 -19.94 3.27 -24.51
C ILE A 80 -20.49 2.96 -23.11
N HIS A 81 -21.76 3.32 -22.85
CA HIS A 81 -22.41 3.01 -21.58
C HIS A 81 -22.41 1.50 -21.28
N ALA A 82 -22.69 0.67 -22.30
CA ALA A 82 -22.64 -0.78 -22.14
C ALA A 82 -21.24 -1.31 -21.76
N HIS A 83 -20.16 -0.66 -22.21
CA HIS A 83 -18.80 -1.00 -21.81
C HIS A 83 -18.51 -0.64 -20.35
N TYR A 84 -18.98 0.53 -19.88
CA TYR A 84 -18.86 0.91 -18.48
C TYR A 84 -19.59 -0.07 -17.55
N GLN A 85 -20.80 -0.50 -17.89
CA GLN A 85 -21.53 -1.48 -17.09
C GLN A 85 -20.76 -2.80 -16.95
N LYS A 86 -20.26 -3.35 -18.07
CA LYS A 86 -19.42 -4.56 -18.05
C LYS A 86 -18.16 -4.38 -17.22
N PHE A 87 -17.54 -3.20 -17.28
CA PHE A 87 -16.38 -2.89 -16.46
C PHE A 87 -16.71 -2.91 -14.96
N TYR A 88 -17.80 -2.26 -14.54
CA TYR A 88 -18.23 -2.23 -13.14
C TYR A 88 -18.60 -3.62 -12.61
N GLU A 89 -19.35 -4.39 -13.39
CA GLU A 89 -19.67 -5.79 -13.06
C GLU A 89 -18.39 -6.61 -12.85
N ARG A 90 -17.39 -6.45 -13.73
CA ARG A 90 -16.13 -7.16 -13.60
C ARG A 90 -15.36 -6.74 -12.35
N LEU A 91 -15.34 -5.45 -12.01
CA LEU A 91 -14.72 -4.97 -10.77
C LEU A 91 -15.39 -5.56 -9.52
N GLN A 92 -16.72 -5.68 -9.51
CA GLN A 92 -17.44 -6.31 -8.39
C GLN A 92 -17.07 -7.78 -8.22
N VAL A 93 -16.98 -8.54 -9.32
CA VAL A 93 -16.54 -9.93 -9.30
C VAL A 93 -15.12 -10.05 -8.74
N ILE A 94 -14.18 -9.22 -9.22
CA ILE A 94 -12.79 -9.21 -8.75
C ILE A 94 -12.72 -8.85 -7.25
N ALA A 95 -13.52 -7.88 -6.80
CA ALA A 95 -13.56 -7.50 -5.39
C ALA A 95 -14.03 -8.65 -4.50
N LYS A 96 -15.08 -9.38 -4.92
CA LYS A 96 -15.56 -10.57 -4.21
C LYS A 96 -14.52 -11.69 -4.17
N GLU A 97 -13.90 -12.00 -5.31
CA GLU A 97 -12.83 -13.00 -5.37
C GLU A 97 -11.64 -12.62 -4.46
N ASN A 98 -11.33 -11.32 -4.37
CA ASN A 98 -10.27 -10.82 -3.48
C ASN A 98 -10.64 -11.01 -2.00
N ASP A 99 -11.87 -10.68 -1.61
CA ASP A 99 -12.36 -10.88 -0.25
C ASP A 99 -12.28 -12.37 0.15
N GLU A 100 -12.77 -13.27 -0.73
CA GLU A 100 -12.77 -14.71 -0.50
C GLU A 100 -11.35 -15.29 -0.37
N LYS A 101 -10.40 -14.77 -1.16
CA LYS A 101 -8.98 -15.16 -1.06
C LYS A 101 -8.37 -14.64 0.24
N ASN A 102 -8.64 -13.40 0.62
CA ASN A 102 -8.10 -12.79 1.82
C ASN A 102 -8.65 -13.40 3.11
N ALA A 103 -9.91 -13.85 3.13
CA ALA A 103 -10.50 -14.57 4.25
C ALA A 103 -9.78 -15.89 4.60
N LYS A 104 -9.07 -16.50 3.63
CA LYS A 104 -8.33 -17.76 3.81
C LYS A 104 -6.85 -17.55 4.13
N ARG A 105 -6.36 -16.30 4.09
CA ARG A 105 -4.94 -15.99 4.29
C ARG A 105 -4.67 -15.66 5.75
N ARG A 106 -3.50 -16.08 6.24
CA ARG A 106 -2.97 -15.64 7.54
C ARG A 106 -2.77 -14.11 7.58
N PHE A 107 -2.27 -13.55 6.49
CA PHE A 107 -2.08 -12.11 6.29
C PHE A 107 -2.83 -11.70 5.02
N ALA A 108 -3.88 -10.90 5.18
CA ALA A 108 -4.67 -10.41 4.06
C ALA A 108 -3.86 -9.41 3.22
N TYR A 109 -4.12 -9.37 1.92
CA TYR A 109 -3.56 -8.38 0.99
C TYR A 109 -4.71 -7.62 0.31
N PRO A 110 -5.20 -6.53 0.92
CA PRO A 110 -6.37 -5.78 0.44
C PRO A 110 -6.04 -4.73 -0.63
N TRP A 111 -4.76 -4.37 -0.79
CA TRP A 111 -4.31 -3.17 -1.53
C TRP A 111 -4.62 -3.14 -3.03
N LEU A 112 -4.91 -4.31 -3.62
CA LEU A 112 -5.33 -4.46 -5.01
C LEU A 112 -6.83 -4.71 -5.18
N SER A 113 -7.62 -4.64 -4.10
CA SER A 113 -9.06 -4.72 -4.21
C SER A 113 -9.60 -3.50 -4.96
N PRO A 114 -10.50 -3.66 -5.95
CA PRO A 114 -11.20 -2.54 -6.60
C PRO A 114 -11.92 -1.62 -5.62
N LYS A 115 -12.16 -2.07 -4.39
CA LYS A 115 -12.74 -1.26 -3.32
C LYS A 115 -11.82 -0.12 -2.84
N VAL A 116 -10.51 -0.25 -3.00
CA VAL A 116 -9.49 0.67 -2.44
C VAL A 116 -8.52 1.23 -3.48
N VAL A 117 -8.48 0.67 -4.69
CA VAL A 117 -7.62 1.17 -5.78
C VAL A 117 -8.23 2.48 -6.34
N PRO A 118 -7.57 3.64 -6.30
CA PRO A 118 -8.06 4.88 -6.89
C PRO A 118 -8.05 4.87 -8.43
N ASN A 119 -8.83 5.78 -9.02
CA ASN A 119 -8.83 6.02 -10.47
C ASN A 119 -7.49 6.58 -10.99
N SER A 120 -6.78 7.37 -10.18
CA SER A 120 -5.53 8.04 -10.55
C SER A 120 -4.57 8.11 -9.37
N ILE A 121 -3.30 8.42 -9.66
CA ILE A 121 -2.29 8.67 -8.63
C ILE A 121 -2.56 10.06 -8.06
N SER A 122 -2.83 10.11 -6.76
CA SER A 122 -3.31 11.32 -6.08
C SER A 122 -2.93 11.38 -4.61
N ILE A 123 -2.56 10.23 -4.03
CA ILE A 123 -1.43 10.02 -3.10
C ILE A 123 -1.17 8.51 -2.99
#